data_AF-A0A7V3NKR0-F1
#
_entry.id   AF-A0A7V3NKR0-F1
#
_cell.length_a   1.000
_cell.length_b   1.000
_cell.length_c   1.000
_cell.angle_alpha   90.00
_cell.angle_beta   90.00
_cell.angle_gamma   90.00
#
_symmetry.space_group_name_H-M   'P 1'
#
loop_
_entity.id
_entity.type
_entity.pdbx_description
1 polymer ?
#
loop_
_entity_poly.entity_id
_entity_poly.type
_entity_poly.pdbx_seq_one_letter_code
_entity_poly.pdbx_strand_id
1 'polypeptide(L)'
;MGAGGGHERVIVTNGRREARMRGSKGNAVRDICITAVVLCFFLLVRVPEFFEIYRIAAFNAVPRDDYAPYLLSLIGKEGDTPGAPFAYRVISVAVAIPFYYILPLYKFTNLGNVDLDYLRATQCLSFASFLWLVLIPIIIYSIARKKYSSTRVSSALIALLSILLNEFMAKCGIDPFAILTISLLVMCFERPALFAALILISVGINEKIPFLFATVIAFRLVVSWLRRRPFPSLVQLLSSCAAVAIYFALVHLFPVQGNERLLNPTLYPMKLLSTLMLTFSLKGLISNVIPLLVLMFVIVLAAKANGRVSFQVSDVSGLLVLV
;
A
#
# COMPACT_ATOMS: atom_id res chain seq x y z
N MET A 1 -69.37 18.99 -5.33
CA MET A 1 -68.55 20.21 -5.53
C MET A 1 -67.49 20.24 -4.45
N GLY A 2 -66.20 20.28 -4.82
CA GLY A 2 -65.10 20.28 -3.85
C GLY A 2 -63.80 19.67 -4.40
N ALA A 3 -63.41 20.05 -5.62
CA ALA A 3 -62.14 19.66 -6.22
C ALA A 3 -61.32 20.94 -6.48
N GLY A 4 -60.29 21.19 -5.67
CA GLY A 4 -59.46 22.39 -5.80
C GLY A 4 -58.48 22.56 -4.65
N GLY A 5 -57.46 21.70 -4.56
CA GLY A 5 -56.43 21.81 -3.51
C GLY A 5 -55.12 21.06 -3.76
N GLY A 6 -54.90 20.55 -4.97
CA GLY A 6 -53.76 19.66 -5.26
C GLY A 6 -52.51 20.32 -5.84
N HIS A 7 -52.62 21.49 -6.49
CA HIS A 7 -51.51 22.01 -7.30
C HIS A 7 -50.48 22.86 -6.53
N GLU A 8 -50.87 23.48 -5.42
CA GLU A 8 -49.99 24.44 -4.72
C GLU A 8 -48.93 23.77 -3.84
N ARG A 9 -49.18 22.53 -3.34
CA ARG A 9 -48.20 21.79 -2.51
C ARG A 9 -47.05 21.17 -3.30
N VAL A 10 -47.19 20.99 -4.63
CA VAL A 10 -46.15 20.36 -5.47
C VAL A 10 -45.03 21.35 -5.80
N ILE A 11 -45.32 22.64 -5.90
CA ILE A 11 -44.33 23.67 -6.28
C ILE A 11 -43.36 23.96 -5.11
N VAL A 12 -43.85 23.97 -3.87
CA VAL A 12 -43.03 24.27 -2.68
C VAL A 12 -42.02 23.16 -2.35
N THR A 13 -42.33 21.91 -2.68
CA THR A 13 -41.43 20.77 -2.42
C THR A 13 -40.27 20.68 -3.42
N ASN A 14 -40.47 21.09 -4.67
CA ASN A 14 -39.40 21.15 -5.67
C ASN A 14 -38.37 22.26 -5.37
N GLY A 15 -38.82 23.46 -4.96
CA GLY A 15 -37.90 24.56 -4.60
C GLY A 15 -36.96 24.22 -3.42
N ARG A 16 -37.45 23.50 -2.40
CA ARG A 16 -36.61 23.04 -1.27
C ARG A 16 -35.60 21.97 -1.67
N ARG A 17 -35.93 21.08 -2.61
CA ARG A 17 -34.99 20.06 -3.11
C ARG A 17 -33.87 20.68 -3.94
N GLU A 18 -34.19 21.65 -4.80
CA GLU A 18 -33.18 22.35 -5.61
C GLU A 18 -32.23 23.20 -4.76
N ALA A 19 -32.75 23.91 -3.75
CA ALA A 19 -31.91 24.66 -2.80
C ALA A 19 -30.96 23.74 -2.01
N ARG A 20 -31.43 22.56 -1.57
CA ARG A 20 -30.58 21.58 -0.87
C ARG A 20 -29.52 20.96 -1.78
N MET A 21 -29.84 20.69 -3.04
CA MET A 21 -28.87 20.16 -4.01
C MET A 21 -27.82 21.21 -4.42
N ARG A 22 -28.20 22.50 -4.55
CA ARG A 22 -27.24 23.59 -4.80
C ARG A 22 -26.29 23.80 -3.61
N GLY A 23 -26.80 23.75 -2.37
CA GLY A 23 -25.96 23.83 -1.17
C GLY A 23 -25.00 22.63 -1.02
N SER A 24 -25.44 21.43 -1.41
CA SER A 24 -24.60 20.22 -1.38
C SER A 24 -23.44 20.29 -2.37
N LYS A 25 -23.69 20.75 -3.61
CA LYS A 25 -22.64 20.89 -4.64
C LYS A 25 -21.58 21.93 -4.27
N GLY A 26 -21.98 23.08 -3.72
CA GLY A 26 -21.05 24.13 -3.29
C GLY A 26 -20.10 23.68 -2.19
N ASN A 27 -20.61 22.90 -1.23
CA ASN A 27 -19.78 22.32 -0.17
C ASN A 27 -18.80 21.27 -0.70
N ALA A 28 -19.22 20.43 -1.65
CA ALA A 28 -18.35 19.41 -2.23
C ALA A 28 -17.14 19.99 -2.97
N VAL A 29 -17.33 21.05 -3.77
CA VAL A 29 -16.22 21.71 -4.49
C VAL A 29 -15.24 22.33 -3.51
N ARG A 30 -15.74 23.03 -2.49
CA ARG A 30 -14.89 23.64 -1.46
C ARG A 30 -14.07 22.58 -0.71
N ASP A 31 -14.69 21.45 -0.35
CA ASP A 31 -14.02 20.36 0.35
C ASP A 31 -12.93 19.72 -0.51
N ILE A 32 -13.16 19.56 -1.82
CA ILE A 32 -12.14 19.09 -2.78
C ILE A 32 -10.96 20.06 -2.85
N CYS A 33 -11.21 21.37 -2.99
CA CYS A 33 -10.15 22.37 -3.04
C CYS A 33 -9.32 22.40 -1.75
N ILE A 34 -9.97 22.39 -0.58
CA ILE A 34 -9.26 22.34 0.72
C ILE A 34 -8.41 21.08 0.82
N THR A 35 -8.97 19.92 0.43
CA THR A 35 -8.23 18.65 0.45
C THR A 35 -7.02 18.69 -0.46
N ALA A 36 -7.17 19.23 -1.68
CA ALA A 36 -6.07 19.39 -2.63
C ALA A 36 -4.98 20.32 -2.08
N VAL A 37 -5.35 21.46 -1.48
CA VAL A 37 -4.40 22.40 -0.88
C VAL A 37 -3.64 21.76 0.28
N VAL A 38 -4.34 21.06 1.19
CA VAL A 38 -3.71 20.36 2.31
C VAL A 38 -2.76 19.26 1.82
N LEU A 39 -3.16 18.51 0.79
CA LEU A 39 -2.31 17.49 0.18
C LEU A 39 -1.06 18.10 -0.46
N CYS A 40 -1.22 19.19 -1.23
CA CYS A 40 -0.10 19.91 -1.83
C CYS A 40 0.84 20.45 -0.75
N PHE A 41 0.31 21.06 0.32
CA PHE A 41 1.11 21.54 1.43
C PHE A 41 1.87 20.40 2.12
N PHE A 42 1.21 19.26 2.39
CA PHE A 42 1.84 18.09 2.99
C PHE A 42 2.95 17.52 2.10
N LEU A 43 2.71 17.43 0.79
CA LEU A 43 3.72 17.03 -0.20
C LEU A 43 4.93 17.97 -0.15
N LEU A 44 4.70 19.29 -0.18
CA LEU A 44 5.76 20.30 -0.13
C LEU A 44 6.62 20.20 1.13
N VAL A 45 5.99 20.01 2.30
CA VAL A 45 6.71 19.83 3.57
C VAL A 45 7.55 18.56 3.58
N ARG A 46 7.13 17.50 2.87
CA ARG A 46 7.83 16.22 2.79
C ARG A 46 8.82 16.11 1.62
N VAL A 47 8.90 17.10 0.71
CA VAL A 47 9.87 17.10 -0.40
C VAL A 47 11.32 16.79 0.03
N PRO A 48 11.84 17.25 1.18
CA PRO A 48 13.19 16.87 1.62
C PRO A 48 13.41 15.36 1.72
N GLU A 49 12.37 14.59 2.05
CA GLU A 49 12.43 13.12 2.10
C GLU A 49 12.68 12.51 0.71
N PHE A 50 12.09 13.06 -0.35
CA PHE A 50 12.37 12.61 -1.72
C PHE A 50 13.88 12.74 -2.03
N PHE A 51 14.47 13.90 -1.73
CA PHE A 51 15.89 14.13 -1.97
C PHE A 51 16.76 13.23 -1.11
N GLU A 52 16.34 12.91 0.11
CA GLU A 52 17.04 11.98 0.98
C GLU A 52 17.02 10.55 0.43
N ILE A 53 15.84 10.03 0.04
CA ILE A 53 15.69 8.70 -0.58
C ILE A 53 16.55 8.63 -1.85
N TYR A 54 16.46 9.65 -2.69
CA TYR A 54 17.23 9.71 -3.93
C TYR A 54 18.73 9.77 -3.67
N ARG A 55 19.19 10.59 -2.71
CA ARG A 55 20.61 10.67 -2.34
C ARG A 55 21.12 9.33 -1.82
N ILE A 56 20.40 8.69 -0.90
CA ILE A 56 20.79 7.38 -0.36
C ILE A 56 20.90 6.35 -1.47
N ALA A 57 19.94 6.35 -2.41
CA ALA A 57 19.92 5.46 -3.56
C ALA A 57 21.08 5.73 -4.53
N ALA A 58 21.31 6.99 -4.91
CA ALA A 58 22.33 7.40 -5.88
C ALA A 58 23.76 7.12 -5.37
N PHE A 59 24.01 7.34 -4.08
CA PHE A 59 25.31 7.05 -3.46
C PHE A 59 25.47 5.59 -3.02
N ASN A 60 24.45 4.74 -3.22
CA ASN A 60 24.41 3.37 -2.72
C ASN A 60 24.81 3.28 -1.23
N ALA A 61 24.34 4.26 -0.44
CA ALA A 61 24.73 4.41 0.97
C ALA A 61 24.17 3.29 1.87
N VAL A 62 23.16 2.56 1.39
CA VAL A 62 22.61 1.37 2.03
C VAL A 62 22.41 0.25 1.00
N PRO A 63 22.58 -1.02 1.39
CA PRO A 63 22.21 -2.15 0.53
C PRO A 63 20.73 -2.06 0.15
N ARG A 64 20.44 -2.12 -1.15
CA ARG A 64 19.09 -2.04 -1.71
C ARG A 64 18.97 -2.94 -2.93
N ASP A 65 17.75 -3.32 -3.24
CA ASP A 65 17.42 -3.91 -4.54
C ASP A 65 17.46 -2.80 -5.59
N ASP A 66 18.40 -2.90 -6.54
CA ASP A 66 18.58 -1.90 -7.56
C ASP A 66 17.67 -2.15 -8.78
N TYR A 67 16.56 -1.41 -8.83
CA TYR A 67 15.58 -1.49 -9.91
C TYR A 67 15.85 -0.52 -11.07
N ALA A 68 16.89 0.32 -10.99
CA ALA A 68 17.17 1.29 -12.04
C ALA A 68 17.47 0.62 -13.41
N PRO A 69 18.29 -0.45 -13.49
CA PRO A 69 18.49 -1.17 -14.75
C PRO A 69 17.19 -1.78 -15.29
N TYR A 70 16.32 -2.25 -14.38
CA TYR A 70 15.03 -2.81 -14.79
C TYR A 70 14.12 -1.75 -15.42
N LEU A 71 14.06 -0.56 -14.81
CA LEU A 71 13.30 0.55 -15.37
C LEU A 71 13.83 0.93 -16.76
N LEU A 72 15.15 0.99 -16.93
CA LEU A 72 15.79 1.26 -18.22
C LEU A 72 15.43 0.23 -19.28
N SER A 73 15.47 -1.06 -18.93
CA SER A 73 15.02 -2.16 -19.80
C SER A 73 13.55 -1.98 -20.23
N LEU A 74 12.65 -1.65 -19.30
CA LEU A 74 11.22 -1.45 -19.60
C LEU A 74 10.95 -0.26 -20.54
N ILE A 75 11.83 0.73 -20.59
CA ILE A 75 11.71 1.88 -21.50
C ILE A 75 12.56 1.72 -22.78
N GLY A 76 13.16 0.55 -23.00
CA GLY A 76 13.94 0.25 -24.22
C GLY A 76 15.33 0.87 -24.25
N LYS A 77 15.92 1.18 -23.09
CA LYS A 77 17.32 1.63 -22.96
C LYS A 77 18.24 0.48 -22.55
N GLU A 78 19.56 0.71 -22.63
CA GLU A 78 20.57 -0.22 -22.11
C GLU A 78 20.37 -0.41 -20.60
N GLY A 79 19.81 -1.56 -20.22
CA GLY A 79 19.53 -1.93 -18.85
C GLY A 79 19.19 -3.42 -18.78
N ASP A 80 19.48 -4.01 -17.62
CA ASP A 80 19.29 -5.44 -17.42
C ASP A 80 17.95 -5.74 -16.74
N THR A 81 17.35 -6.87 -17.13
CA THR A 81 16.22 -7.43 -16.39
C THR A 81 16.78 -8.13 -15.16
N PRO A 82 16.33 -7.78 -13.94
CA PRO A 82 16.89 -8.37 -12.73
C PRO A 82 16.49 -9.84 -12.62
N GLY A 83 17.25 -10.60 -11.82
CA GLY A 83 16.89 -11.98 -11.49
C GLY A 83 15.57 -12.09 -10.72
N ALA A 84 15.11 -13.32 -10.51
CA ALA A 84 13.94 -13.60 -9.68
C ALA A 84 14.20 -13.31 -8.18
N PRO A 85 13.17 -12.90 -7.41
CA PRO A 85 11.76 -12.71 -7.80
C PRO A 85 11.48 -11.32 -8.43
N PHE A 86 12.51 -10.50 -8.58
CA PHE A 86 12.37 -9.09 -8.92
C PHE A 86 11.83 -8.84 -10.33
N ALA A 87 12.16 -9.72 -11.28
CA ALA A 87 11.64 -9.69 -12.64
C ALA A 87 10.10 -9.66 -12.70
N TYR A 88 9.41 -10.34 -11.78
CA TYR A 88 7.95 -10.42 -11.81
C TYR A 88 7.26 -9.16 -11.27
N ARG A 89 8.02 -8.26 -10.62
CA ARG A 89 7.48 -7.02 -10.03
C ARG A 89 7.36 -5.89 -11.06
N VAL A 90 6.95 -6.22 -12.29
CA VAL A 90 6.90 -5.31 -13.46
C VAL A 90 6.14 -4.03 -13.14
N ILE A 91 4.93 -4.15 -12.55
CA ILE A 91 4.04 -3.02 -12.30
C ILE A 91 4.68 -2.05 -11.31
N SER A 92 5.39 -2.57 -10.31
CA SER A 92 6.04 -1.74 -9.29
C SER A 92 7.15 -0.85 -9.81
N VAL A 93 7.76 -1.24 -10.93
CA VAL A 93 8.79 -0.47 -11.64
C VAL A 93 8.16 0.39 -12.72
N ALA A 94 7.20 -0.15 -13.46
CA ALA A 94 6.53 0.53 -14.57
C ALA A 94 5.81 1.83 -14.14
N VAL A 95 5.31 1.90 -12.90
CA VAL A 95 4.70 3.13 -12.37
C VAL A 95 5.67 4.32 -12.30
N ALA A 96 6.99 4.09 -12.37
CA ALA A 96 8.00 5.15 -12.40
C ALA A 96 8.29 5.67 -13.82
N ILE A 97 7.81 4.99 -14.87
CA ILE A 97 8.06 5.37 -16.28
C ILE A 97 7.64 6.81 -16.59
N PRO A 98 6.44 7.30 -16.20
CA PRO A 98 6.05 8.67 -16.51
C PRO A 98 7.03 9.71 -15.95
N PHE A 99 7.59 9.45 -14.76
CA PHE A 99 8.52 10.35 -14.11
C PHE A 99 9.86 10.45 -14.84
N TYR A 100 10.26 9.40 -15.58
CA TYR A 100 11.46 9.41 -16.40
C TYR A 100 11.43 10.50 -17.48
N TYR A 101 10.24 10.75 -18.03
CA TYR A 101 10.04 11.75 -19.09
C TYR A 101 9.67 13.14 -18.57
N ILE A 102 9.13 13.22 -17.34
CA ILE A 102 8.59 14.47 -16.79
C ILE A 102 9.58 15.16 -15.83
N LEU A 103 10.31 14.40 -15.00
CA LEU A 103 11.15 15.00 -13.97
C LEU A 103 12.46 15.57 -14.53
N PRO A 104 12.88 16.78 -14.10
CA PRO A 104 14.21 17.28 -14.39
C PRO A 104 15.25 16.45 -13.64
N LEU A 105 16.35 16.10 -14.33
CA LEU A 105 17.44 15.33 -13.73
C LEU A 105 18.19 16.19 -12.69
N TYR A 106 18.22 15.72 -11.44
CA TYR A 106 19.03 16.32 -10.39
C TYR A 106 20.34 15.57 -10.23
N LYS A 107 21.47 16.25 -10.40
CA LYS A 107 22.82 15.68 -10.25
C LYS A 107 23.45 16.16 -8.93
N PHE A 108 24.15 15.26 -8.25
CA PHE A 108 24.93 15.60 -7.05
C PHE A 108 26.37 15.92 -7.45
N THR A 109 26.96 16.97 -6.88
CA THR A 109 28.33 17.43 -7.19
C THR A 109 29.43 16.42 -6.82
N ASN A 110 29.21 15.61 -5.79
CA ASN A 110 30.18 14.63 -5.29
C ASN A 110 29.90 13.20 -5.79
N LEU A 111 28.98 13.03 -6.74
CA LEU A 111 28.76 11.73 -7.35
C LEU A 111 29.88 11.47 -8.35
N GLY A 112 30.44 10.25 -8.35
CA GLY A 112 31.41 9.84 -9.37
C GLY A 112 30.82 9.87 -10.77
N ASN A 113 31.62 9.48 -11.78
CA ASN A 113 31.14 9.30 -13.14
C ASN A 113 30.16 8.11 -13.20
N VAL A 114 28.90 8.40 -12.94
CA VAL A 114 27.76 7.47 -13.07
C VAL A 114 26.99 7.82 -14.34
N ASP A 115 26.53 6.80 -15.04
CA ASP A 115 25.68 6.97 -16.21
C ASP A 115 24.44 7.83 -15.89
N LEU A 116 24.10 8.74 -16.80
CA LEU A 116 23.01 9.71 -16.59
C LEU A 116 21.64 9.06 -16.67
N ASP A 117 21.50 8.01 -17.49
CA ASP A 117 20.23 7.30 -17.64
C ASP A 117 19.94 6.47 -16.40
N TYR A 118 20.95 5.78 -15.87
CA TYR A 118 20.90 5.10 -14.58
C TYR A 118 20.51 6.06 -13.44
N LEU A 119 21.14 7.24 -13.38
CA LEU A 119 20.88 8.22 -12.34
C LEU A 119 19.44 8.76 -12.45
N ARG A 120 18.96 9.03 -13.66
CA ARG A 120 17.57 9.43 -13.92
C ARG A 120 16.59 8.33 -13.52
N ALA A 121 16.84 7.08 -13.88
CA ALA A 121 16.00 5.95 -13.49
C ALA A 121 15.92 5.82 -11.97
N THR A 122 17.06 5.95 -11.28
CA THR A 122 17.13 5.96 -9.81
C THR A 122 16.28 7.09 -9.22
N GLN A 123 16.39 8.32 -9.75
CA GLN A 123 15.57 9.45 -9.32
C GLN A 123 14.07 9.19 -9.45
N CYS A 124 13.65 8.57 -10.56
CA CYS A 124 12.24 8.30 -10.85
C CYS A 124 11.66 7.25 -9.90
N LEU A 125 12.42 6.20 -9.61
CA LEU A 125 12.04 5.18 -8.63
C LEU A 125 11.96 5.76 -7.22
N SER A 126 12.92 6.61 -6.83
CA SER A 126 12.89 7.32 -5.54
C SER A 126 11.70 8.26 -5.44
N PHE A 127 11.35 8.97 -6.52
CA PHE A 127 10.17 9.83 -6.56
C PHE A 127 8.86 9.03 -6.45
N ALA A 128 8.74 7.92 -7.18
CA ALA A 128 7.60 7.03 -7.06
C ALA A 128 7.45 6.50 -5.63
N SER A 129 8.54 5.99 -5.02
CA SER A 129 8.57 5.54 -3.63
C SER A 129 8.10 6.63 -2.65
N PHE A 130 8.62 7.86 -2.81
CA PHE A 130 8.19 9.03 -2.03
C PHE A 130 6.68 9.30 -2.15
N LEU A 131 6.13 9.28 -3.37
CA LEU A 131 4.69 9.48 -3.57
C LEU A 131 3.87 8.40 -2.84
N TRP A 132 4.30 7.15 -2.87
CA TRP A 132 3.61 6.07 -2.15
C TRP A 132 3.67 6.25 -0.63
N LEU A 133 4.82 6.66 -0.09
CA LEU A 133 4.98 6.99 1.34
C LEU A 133 4.02 8.11 1.77
N VAL A 134 3.76 9.09 0.90
CA VAL A 134 2.79 10.16 1.15
C VAL A 134 1.34 9.67 1.05
N LEU A 135 1.03 8.79 0.09
CA LEU A 135 -0.33 8.29 -0.10
C LEU A 135 -0.78 7.29 0.99
N ILE A 136 0.13 6.48 1.54
CA ILE A 136 -0.17 5.50 2.60
C ILE A 136 -0.95 6.11 3.78
N PRO A 137 -0.49 7.17 4.47
CA PRO A 137 -1.20 7.75 5.61
C PRO A 137 -2.58 8.31 5.25
N ILE A 138 -2.77 8.76 4.00
CA ILE A 138 -4.07 9.26 3.51
C ILE A 138 -5.07 8.12 3.36
N ILE A 139 -4.62 6.98 2.82
CA ILE A 139 -5.44 5.78 2.73
C ILE A 139 -5.74 5.24 4.13
N ILE A 140 -4.75 5.19 5.02
CA ILE A 140 -4.94 4.74 6.42
C ILE A 140 -5.92 5.65 7.17
N TYR A 141 -5.81 6.98 7.03
CA TYR A 141 -6.79 7.94 7.54
C TYR A 141 -8.20 7.62 7.01
N SER A 142 -8.31 7.37 5.71
CA SER A 142 -9.58 7.06 5.04
C SER A 142 -10.18 5.75 5.54
N ILE A 143 -9.36 4.72 5.77
CA ILE A 143 -9.78 3.45 6.37
C ILE A 143 -10.32 3.70 7.79
N ALA A 144 -9.57 4.40 8.64
CA ALA A 144 -10.00 4.71 10.00
C ALA A 144 -11.33 5.49 10.04
N ARG A 145 -11.49 6.48 9.15
CA ARG A 145 -12.72 7.29 9.05
C ARG A 145 -13.91 6.54 8.50
N LYS A 146 -13.75 5.85 7.37
CA LYS A 146 -14.87 5.30 6.60
C LYS A 146 -15.26 3.91 7.06
N LYS A 147 -14.29 3.07 7.43
CA LYS A 147 -14.51 1.67 7.78
C LYS A 147 -14.73 1.49 9.28
N TYR A 148 -13.92 2.16 10.09
CA TYR A 148 -13.96 2.03 11.55
C TYR A 148 -14.71 3.16 12.25
N SER A 149 -15.29 4.10 11.49
CA SER A 149 -16.05 5.25 12.03
C SER A 149 -15.31 6.04 13.12
N SER A 150 -13.97 6.01 13.13
CA SER A 150 -13.15 6.68 14.14
C SER A 150 -13.30 8.20 14.04
N THR A 151 -13.10 8.95 15.13
CA THR A 151 -13.15 10.42 15.10
C THR A 151 -12.06 11.01 14.18
N ARG A 152 -12.22 12.25 13.73
CA ARG A 152 -11.21 12.92 12.87
C ARG A 152 -9.84 12.97 13.54
N VAL A 153 -9.81 13.28 14.84
CA VAL A 153 -8.57 13.34 15.63
C VAL A 153 -7.92 11.97 15.72
N SER A 154 -8.69 10.92 16.09
CA SER A 154 -8.16 9.55 16.17
C SER A 154 -7.63 9.07 14.81
N SER A 155 -8.34 9.34 13.71
CA SER A 155 -7.88 8.98 12.38
C SER A 155 -6.60 9.73 11.98
N ALA A 156 -6.48 11.01 12.33
CA ALA A 156 -5.26 11.78 12.08
C ALA A 156 -4.07 11.22 12.89
N LEU A 157 -4.28 10.87 14.16
CA LEU A 157 -3.25 10.24 14.99
C LEU A 157 -2.80 8.89 14.42
N ILE A 158 -3.72 8.05 13.93
CA ILE A 158 -3.38 6.78 13.28
C ILE A 158 -2.59 7.01 11.99
N ALA A 159 -2.97 8.02 11.19
CA ALA A 159 -2.22 8.39 9.99
C ALA A 159 -0.80 8.89 10.34
N LEU A 160 -0.64 9.72 11.37
CA LEU A 160 0.67 10.14 11.86
C LEU A 160 1.49 8.97 12.38
N LEU A 161 0.87 8.04 13.12
CA LEU A 161 1.52 6.81 13.56
C LEU A 161 2.00 5.98 12.36
N SER A 162 1.21 5.89 11.28
CA SER A 162 1.65 5.17 10.08
C SER A 162 2.84 5.83 9.39
N ILE A 163 2.97 7.16 9.42
CA ILE A 163 4.17 7.85 8.93
C ILE A 163 5.38 7.42 9.76
N LEU A 164 5.25 7.39 11.10
CA LEU A 164 6.32 6.94 11.98
C LEU A 164 6.70 5.47 11.73
N LEU A 165 5.72 4.59 11.53
CA LEU A 165 5.97 3.18 11.25
C LEU A 165 6.63 2.96 9.88
N ASN A 166 6.32 3.78 8.88
CA ASN A 166 6.97 3.73 7.57
C ASN A 166 8.48 4.04 7.62
N GLU A 167 8.96 4.70 8.68
CA GLU A 167 10.40 4.94 8.89
C GLU A 167 11.19 3.63 9.13
N PHE A 168 10.53 2.57 9.58
CA PHE A 168 11.15 1.26 9.83
C PHE A 168 11.24 0.39 8.57
N MET A 169 10.67 0.85 7.46
CA MET A 169 10.67 0.14 6.18
C MET A 169 11.84 0.55 5.27
N ALA A 170 12.16 -0.31 4.30
CA ALA A 170 13.09 0.04 3.23
C ALA A 170 12.47 1.10 2.29
N LYS A 171 12.80 2.38 2.52
CA LYS A 171 12.34 3.49 1.67
C LYS A 171 13.00 3.52 0.28
N CYS A 172 14.23 3.03 0.19
CA CYS A 172 15.03 2.99 -1.03
C CYS A 172 14.69 1.73 -1.83
N GLY A 173 13.49 1.68 -2.41
CA GLY A 173 13.01 0.54 -3.18
C GLY A 173 11.56 0.70 -3.59
N ILE A 174 10.96 -0.38 -4.04
CA ILE A 174 9.56 -0.46 -4.47
C ILE A 174 8.60 -0.88 -3.33
N ASP A 175 9.12 -1.19 -2.14
CA ASP A 175 8.35 -1.69 -1.01
C ASP A 175 7.21 -0.76 -0.56
N PRO A 176 7.37 0.59 -0.56
CA PRO A 176 6.24 1.48 -0.25
C PRO A 176 5.04 1.29 -1.17
N PHE A 177 5.24 0.88 -2.43
CA PHE A 177 4.12 0.58 -3.31
C PHE A 177 3.36 -0.68 -2.91
N ALA A 178 4.08 -1.68 -2.38
CA ALA A 178 3.46 -2.88 -1.83
C ALA A 178 2.58 -2.55 -0.61
N ILE A 179 3.07 -1.69 0.29
CA ILE A 179 2.32 -1.27 1.49
C ILE A 179 1.09 -0.44 1.12
N LEU A 180 1.21 0.45 0.13
CA LEU A 180 0.06 1.16 -0.42
C LEU A 180 -0.98 0.18 -0.98
N THR A 181 -0.54 -0.83 -1.72
CA THR A 181 -1.42 -1.87 -2.28
C THR A 181 -2.11 -2.68 -1.19
N ILE A 182 -1.39 -3.08 -0.13
CA ILE A 182 -1.97 -3.75 1.05
C ILE A 182 -3.04 -2.86 1.69
N SER A 183 -2.74 -1.57 1.88
CA SER A 183 -3.68 -0.60 2.45
C SER A 183 -4.94 -0.46 1.59
N LEU A 184 -4.80 -0.39 0.26
CA LEU A 184 -5.93 -0.34 -0.67
C LEU A 184 -6.76 -1.63 -0.64
N LEU A 185 -6.13 -2.81 -0.54
CA LEU A 185 -6.82 -4.09 -0.37
C LEU A 185 -7.64 -4.13 0.93
N VAL A 186 -7.07 -3.62 2.04
CA VAL A 186 -7.80 -3.48 3.32
C VAL A 186 -9.01 -2.56 3.19
N MET A 187 -8.86 -1.45 2.46
CA MET A 187 -9.97 -0.52 2.18
C MET A 187 -11.06 -1.20 1.34
N CYS A 188 -10.67 -2.06 0.40
CA CYS A 188 -11.59 -2.78 -0.50
C CYS A 188 -12.14 -4.08 0.10
N PHE A 189 -11.83 -4.43 1.35
CA PHE A 189 -12.26 -5.70 1.98
C PHE A 189 -13.78 -5.94 2.04
N GLU A 190 -14.61 -4.91 1.89
CA GLU A 190 -16.08 -5.05 1.87
C GLU A 190 -16.64 -5.16 0.43
N ARG A 191 -15.79 -4.95 -0.58
CA ARG A 191 -16.14 -4.92 -1.99
C ARG A 191 -15.41 -6.06 -2.70
N PRO A 192 -15.93 -7.31 -2.67
CA PRO A 192 -15.20 -8.50 -3.10
C PRO A 192 -14.73 -8.41 -4.56
N ALA A 193 -15.50 -7.78 -5.45
CA ALA A 193 -15.09 -7.59 -6.84
C ALA A 193 -13.86 -6.67 -6.98
N LEU A 194 -13.84 -5.53 -6.28
CA LEU A 194 -12.68 -4.62 -6.30
C LEU A 194 -11.46 -5.25 -5.62
N PHE A 195 -11.69 -5.99 -4.53
CA PHE A 195 -10.64 -6.76 -3.87
C PHE A 195 -10.04 -7.80 -4.82
N ALA A 196 -10.88 -8.58 -5.50
CA ALA A 196 -10.45 -9.61 -6.44
C ALA A 196 -9.63 -9.03 -7.61
N ALA A 197 -10.08 -7.91 -8.18
CA ALA A 197 -9.31 -7.23 -9.23
C ALA A 197 -7.95 -6.76 -8.70
N LEU A 198 -7.93 -6.13 -7.53
CA LEU A 198 -6.69 -5.57 -6.97
C LEU A 198 -5.71 -6.64 -6.51
N ILE A 199 -6.17 -7.77 -5.95
CA ILE A 199 -5.28 -8.86 -5.52
C ILE A 199 -4.64 -9.57 -6.71
N LEU A 200 -5.36 -9.72 -7.83
CA LEU A 200 -4.80 -10.26 -9.06
C LEU A 200 -3.73 -9.33 -9.64
N ILE A 201 -3.96 -8.01 -9.63
CA ILE A 201 -2.96 -7.01 -10.04
C ILE A 201 -1.73 -7.04 -9.11
N SER A 202 -1.92 -7.31 -7.81
CA SER A 202 -0.84 -7.30 -6.83
C SER A 202 0.30 -8.29 -7.13
N VAL A 203 0.03 -9.34 -7.92
CA VAL A 203 1.04 -10.31 -8.39
C VAL A 203 2.18 -9.59 -9.13
N GLY A 204 1.85 -8.60 -9.98
CA GLY A 204 2.84 -7.81 -10.71
C GLY A 204 3.49 -6.68 -9.89
N ILE A 205 3.04 -6.48 -8.64
CA ILE A 205 3.56 -5.46 -7.72
C ILE A 205 4.54 -6.10 -6.74
N ASN A 206 4.09 -7.11 -6.00
CA ASN A 206 4.90 -7.82 -5.03
C ASN A 206 4.26 -9.18 -4.74
N GLU A 207 5.04 -10.25 -4.95
CA GLU A 207 4.60 -11.63 -4.78
C GLU A 207 4.14 -11.96 -3.37
N LYS A 208 4.61 -11.23 -2.36
CA LYS A 208 4.26 -11.46 -0.95
C LYS A 208 2.81 -11.07 -0.63
N ILE A 209 2.22 -10.15 -1.39
CA ILE A 209 0.87 -9.64 -1.12
C ILE A 209 -0.19 -10.75 -1.28
N PRO A 210 -0.23 -11.52 -2.39
CA PRO A 210 -1.12 -12.68 -2.52
C PRO A 210 -1.02 -13.67 -1.37
N PHE A 211 0.19 -14.04 -0.93
CA PHE A 211 0.40 -14.99 0.18
C PHE A 211 -0.14 -14.45 1.52
N LEU A 212 0.13 -13.17 1.80
CA LEU A 212 -0.36 -12.50 3.01
C LEU A 212 -1.89 -12.55 3.05
N PHE A 213 -2.55 -12.12 1.98
CA PHE A 213 -4.01 -12.06 1.94
C PHE A 213 -4.67 -13.44 1.85
N ALA A 214 -4.06 -14.42 1.18
CA ALA A 214 -4.55 -15.80 1.20
C ALA A 214 -4.59 -16.33 2.65
N THR A 215 -3.51 -16.12 3.41
CA THR A 215 -3.41 -16.55 4.82
C THR A 215 -4.44 -15.83 5.70
N VAL A 216 -4.52 -14.50 5.60
CA VAL A 216 -5.45 -13.68 6.40
C VAL A 216 -6.90 -14.04 6.10
N ILE A 217 -7.26 -14.21 4.83
CA ILE A 217 -8.64 -14.51 4.44
C ILE A 217 -9.01 -15.96 4.77
N ALA A 218 -8.08 -16.90 4.68
CA ALA A 218 -8.31 -18.27 5.12
C ALA A 218 -8.75 -18.30 6.59
N PHE A 219 -8.05 -17.56 7.46
CA PHE A 219 -8.43 -17.43 8.87
C PHE A 219 -9.80 -16.74 9.04
N ARG A 220 -10.05 -15.67 8.28
CA ARG A 220 -11.32 -14.96 8.29
C ARG A 220 -12.49 -15.82 7.81
N LEU A 221 -12.26 -16.73 6.86
CA LEU A 221 -13.27 -17.65 6.34
C LEU A 221 -13.71 -18.63 7.43
N VAL A 222 -12.77 -19.19 8.21
CA VAL A 222 -13.08 -20.05 9.37
C VAL A 222 -14.03 -19.33 10.33
N VAL A 223 -13.73 -18.06 10.67
CA VAL A 223 -14.61 -17.24 11.54
C VAL A 223 -15.95 -16.92 10.86
N SER A 224 -15.95 -16.67 9.55
CA SER A 224 -17.16 -16.33 8.79
C SER A 224 -18.13 -17.51 8.66
N TRP A 225 -17.60 -18.74 8.60
CA TRP A 225 -18.40 -19.96 8.65
C TRP A 225 -19.14 -20.10 9.98
N LEU A 226 -18.47 -19.80 11.10
CA LEU A 226 -19.12 -19.79 12.42
C LEU A 226 -20.26 -18.76 12.50
N ARG A 227 -20.19 -17.67 11.72
CA ARG A 227 -21.20 -16.58 11.68
C ARG A 227 -22.23 -16.72 10.54
N ARG A 228 -22.26 -17.85 9.80
CA ARG A 228 -23.20 -18.14 8.69
C ARG A 228 -23.23 -17.08 7.56
N ARG A 229 -22.12 -16.38 7.29
CA ARG A 229 -22.01 -15.43 6.16
C ARG A 229 -20.71 -15.61 5.34
N PRO A 230 -20.48 -16.77 4.70
CA PRO A 230 -19.18 -17.05 4.08
C PRO A 230 -18.96 -16.43 2.70
N PHE A 231 -20.03 -16.09 1.97
CA PHE A 231 -19.93 -15.83 0.53
C PHE A 231 -18.90 -14.74 0.15
N PRO A 232 -18.86 -13.56 0.79
CA PRO A 232 -17.85 -12.55 0.46
C PRO A 232 -16.42 -13.01 0.76
N SER A 233 -16.23 -13.72 1.88
CA SER A 233 -14.93 -14.24 2.30
C SER A 233 -14.44 -15.36 1.37
N LEU A 234 -15.36 -16.16 0.80
CA LEU A 234 -15.03 -17.21 -0.16
C LEU A 234 -14.52 -16.63 -1.47
N VAL A 235 -15.21 -15.62 -2.04
CA VAL A 235 -14.75 -14.94 -3.27
C VAL A 235 -13.36 -14.34 -3.08
N GLN A 236 -13.13 -13.69 -1.94
CA GLN A 236 -11.83 -13.14 -1.58
C GLN A 236 -10.75 -14.22 -1.49
N LEU A 237 -11.05 -15.34 -0.83
CA LEU A 237 -10.10 -16.45 -0.70
C LEU A 237 -9.76 -17.03 -2.08
N LEU A 238 -10.76 -17.33 -2.90
CA LEU A 238 -10.58 -17.87 -4.24
C LEU A 238 -9.73 -16.92 -5.10
N SER A 239 -9.99 -15.61 -5.04
CA SER A 239 -9.19 -14.62 -5.77
C SER A 239 -7.74 -14.54 -5.26
N SER A 240 -7.49 -14.65 -3.96
CA SER A 240 -6.14 -14.68 -3.39
C SER A 240 -5.40 -15.97 -3.78
N CYS A 241 -6.07 -17.12 -3.74
CA CYS A 241 -5.50 -18.40 -4.20
C CYS A 241 -5.21 -18.37 -5.70
N ALA A 242 -6.09 -17.78 -6.51
CA ALA A 242 -5.87 -17.59 -7.93
C ALA A 242 -4.66 -16.68 -8.18
N ALA A 243 -4.50 -15.58 -7.43
CA ALA A 243 -3.32 -14.72 -7.52
C ALA A 243 -2.02 -15.47 -7.19
N VAL A 244 -2.01 -16.31 -6.15
CA VAL A 244 -0.87 -17.18 -5.82
C VAL A 244 -0.59 -18.18 -6.95
N ALA A 245 -1.63 -18.82 -7.52
CA ALA A 245 -1.47 -19.74 -8.63
C ALA A 245 -0.93 -19.06 -9.90
N ILE A 246 -1.40 -17.84 -10.21
CA ILE A 246 -0.89 -17.02 -11.32
C ILE A 246 0.59 -16.70 -11.09
N TYR A 247 0.98 -16.31 -9.88
CA TYR A 247 2.40 -16.08 -9.56
C TYR A 247 3.26 -17.32 -9.86
N PHE A 248 2.86 -18.50 -9.38
CA PHE A 248 3.61 -19.73 -9.66
C PHE A 248 3.59 -20.10 -11.15
N ALA A 249 2.47 -19.90 -11.84
CA ALA A 249 2.40 -20.10 -13.29
C ALA A 249 3.39 -19.19 -14.03
N LEU A 250 3.49 -17.91 -13.65
CA LEU A 250 4.48 -16.98 -14.22
C LEU A 250 5.91 -17.44 -13.95
N VAL A 251 6.21 -17.87 -12.72
CA VAL A 251 7.54 -18.38 -12.34
C VAL A 251 7.93 -19.61 -13.16
N HIS A 252 6.98 -20.51 -13.44
CA HIS A 252 7.21 -21.70 -14.25
C HIS A 252 7.32 -21.42 -15.75
N LEU A 253 6.48 -20.51 -16.28
CA LEU A 253 6.44 -20.20 -17.71
C LEU A 253 7.59 -19.29 -18.15
N PHE A 254 8.08 -18.43 -17.26
CA PHE A 254 9.15 -17.47 -17.55
C PHE A 254 10.34 -17.70 -16.62
N PRO A 255 11.19 -18.71 -16.89
CA PRO A 255 12.35 -18.97 -16.06
C PRO A 255 13.36 -17.81 -16.15
N VAL A 256 13.44 -17.00 -15.10
CA VAL A 256 14.45 -15.95 -14.95
C VAL A 256 15.58 -16.44 -14.05
N GLN A 257 16.82 -16.00 -14.29
CA GLN A 257 17.96 -16.33 -13.44
C GLN A 257 17.64 -16.10 -11.96
N GLY A 258 18.03 -17.03 -11.10
CA GLY A 258 17.68 -16.99 -9.67
C GLY A 258 16.35 -17.68 -9.31
N ASN A 259 15.54 -18.10 -10.29
CA ASN A 259 14.37 -18.96 -10.07
C ASN A 259 14.75 -20.33 -9.49
N GLU A 260 15.99 -20.82 -9.69
CA GLU A 260 16.36 -22.17 -9.21
C GLU A 260 16.11 -22.31 -7.70
N ARG A 261 16.25 -21.21 -6.96
CA ARG A 261 16.01 -21.14 -5.52
C ARG A 261 14.54 -21.16 -5.12
N LEU A 262 13.64 -20.78 -6.02
CA LEU A 262 12.18 -20.82 -5.84
C LEU A 262 11.58 -22.15 -6.29
N LEU A 263 12.29 -22.89 -7.14
CA LEU A 263 11.85 -24.16 -7.69
C LEU A 263 12.46 -25.38 -6.98
N ASN A 264 13.54 -25.20 -6.22
CA ASN A 264 14.23 -26.28 -5.51
C ASN A 264 13.90 -26.29 -4.00
N PRO A 265 13.03 -27.20 -3.52
CA PRO A 265 12.61 -27.27 -2.12
C PRO A 265 13.76 -27.58 -1.15
N THR A 266 14.83 -28.21 -1.62
CA THR A 266 15.97 -28.59 -0.78
C THR A 266 16.71 -27.39 -0.18
N LEU A 267 16.57 -26.20 -0.79
CA LEU A 267 17.19 -24.95 -0.32
C LEU A 267 16.34 -24.22 0.73
N TYR A 268 15.09 -24.64 0.96
CA TYR A 268 14.17 -23.92 1.85
C TYR A 268 14.58 -23.93 3.34
N PRO A 269 15.04 -25.06 3.93
CA PRO A 269 15.42 -25.07 5.34
C PRO A 269 16.59 -24.12 5.66
N MET A 270 17.62 -24.09 4.81
CA MET A 270 18.75 -23.17 4.98
C MET A 270 18.29 -21.71 4.88
N LYS A 271 17.39 -21.40 3.97
CA LYS A 271 16.86 -20.05 3.80
C LYS A 271 15.99 -19.63 4.98
N LEU A 272 15.15 -20.53 5.50
CA LEU A 272 14.37 -20.31 6.71
C LEU A 272 15.28 -19.99 7.89
N LEU A 273 16.35 -20.78 8.08
CA LEU A 273 17.34 -20.55 9.14
C LEU A 273 18.03 -19.19 8.96
N SER A 274 18.48 -18.85 7.75
CA SER A 274 19.12 -17.55 7.49
C SER A 274 18.18 -16.36 7.75
N THR A 275 16.90 -16.51 7.40
CA THR A 275 15.88 -15.47 7.62
C THR A 275 15.59 -15.32 9.11
N LEU A 276 15.50 -16.43 9.85
CA LEU A 276 15.34 -16.42 11.30
C LEU A 276 16.54 -15.72 11.97
N MET A 277 17.77 -16.08 11.59
CA MET A 277 18.97 -15.44 12.11
C MET A 277 19.00 -13.92 11.84
N LEU A 278 18.62 -13.51 10.62
CA LEU A 278 18.50 -12.08 10.28
C LEU A 278 17.40 -11.38 11.09
N THR A 279 16.29 -12.06 11.38
CA THR A 279 15.19 -11.51 12.20
C THR A 279 15.66 -11.23 13.62
N PHE A 280 16.50 -12.11 14.19
CA PHE A 280 17.06 -11.94 15.54
C PHE A 280 18.33 -11.07 15.59
N SER A 281 18.84 -10.59 14.45
CA SER A 281 19.94 -9.64 14.43
C SER A 281 19.51 -8.29 15.02
N LEU A 282 20.47 -7.45 15.47
CA LEU A 282 20.15 -6.10 15.97
C LEU A 282 19.36 -5.27 14.94
N LYS A 283 19.73 -5.37 13.66
CA LYS A 283 18.99 -4.73 12.57
C LYS A 283 17.56 -5.27 12.46
N GLY A 284 17.39 -6.59 12.52
CA GLY A 284 16.08 -7.24 12.50
C GLY A 284 15.20 -6.87 13.69
N LEU A 285 15.77 -6.79 14.89
CA LEU A 285 15.07 -6.36 16.11
C LEU A 285 14.59 -4.91 15.98
N ILE A 286 15.45 -4.00 15.51
CA ILE A 286 15.09 -2.60 15.32
C ILE A 286 14.01 -2.45 14.24
N SER A 287 14.17 -3.10 13.09
CA SER A 287 13.25 -2.95 11.95
C SER A 287 11.93 -3.71 12.11
N ASN A 288 11.87 -4.79 12.90
CA ASN A 288 10.67 -5.61 13.03
C ASN A 288 10.05 -5.57 14.44
N VAL A 289 10.87 -5.73 15.49
CA VAL A 289 10.35 -5.88 16.87
C VAL A 289 9.93 -4.55 17.46
N ILE A 290 10.71 -3.47 17.28
CA ILE A 290 10.34 -2.14 17.78
C ILE A 290 8.99 -1.66 17.22
N PRO A 291 8.76 -1.62 15.89
CA PRO A 291 7.47 -1.18 15.37
C PRO A 291 6.31 -2.06 15.85
N LEU A 292 6.52 -3.37 15.99
CA LEU A 292 5.54 -4.29 16.57
C LEU A 292 5.22 -3.94 18.03
N LEU A 293 6.23 -3.68 18.86
CA LEU A 293 6.06 -3.28 20.26
C LEU A 293 5.32 -1.95 20.38
N VAL A 294 5.65 -0.96 19.53
CA VAL A 294 4.95 0.32 19.47
C VAL A 294 3.48 0.10 19.13
N LEU A 295 3.18 -0.72 18.13
CA LEU A 295 1.80 -1.02 17.76
C LEU A 295 1.06 -1.73 18.91
N MET A 296 1.66 -2.76 19.50
CA MET A 296 1.11 -3.48 20.65
C MET A 296 0.83 -2.55 21.84
N PHE A 297 1.73 -1.62 22.13
CA PHE A 297 1.54 -0.62 23.16
C PHE A 297 0.34 0.28 22.88
N VAL A 298 0.22 0.82 21.66
CA VAL A 298 -0.93 1.63 21.24
C VAL A 298 -2.25 0.85 21.36
N ILE A 299 -2.23 -0.43 20.98
CA ILE A 299 -3.38 -1.33 21.07
C ILE A 299 -3.81 -1.55 22.53
N VAL A 300 -2.86 -1.83 23.42
CA VAL A 300 -3.14 -2.01 24.85
C VAL A 300 -3.72 -0.73 25.46
N LEU A 301 -3.17 0.44 25.13
CA LEU A 301 -3.72 1.72 25.56
C LEU A 301 -5.15 1.94 25.04
N ALA A 302 -5.40 1.64 23.77
CA ALA A 302 -6.73 1.78 23.18
C ALA A 302 -7.75 0.82 23.81
N ALA A 303 -7.37 -0.42 24.10
CA ALA A 303 -8.24 -1.39 24.78
C ALA A 303 -8.58 -0.94 26.21
N LYS A 304 -7.58 -0.46 26.96
CA LYS A 304 -7.76 0.06 28.32
C LYS A 304 -8.67 1.31 28.33
N ALA A 305 -8.46 2.24 27.41
CA ALA A 305 -9.26 3.46 27.31
C ALA A 305 -10.75 3.19 27.00
N ASN A 306 -11.04 2.13 26.24
CA ASN A 306 -12.42 1.77 25.87
C ASN A 306 -13.12 0.88 26.91
N GLY A 307 -12.48 0.54 28.04
CA GLY A 307 -13.04 -0.35 29.05
C GLY A 307 -13.33 -1.77 28.54
N ARG A 308 -12.84 -2.13 27.35
CA ARG A 308 -13.04 -3.44 26.71
C ARG A 308 -11.72 -4.20 26.74
N VAL A 309 -11.60 -5.12 27.69
CA VAL A 309 -10.48 -6.08 27.73
C VAL A 309 -10.73 -7.25 26.76
N SER A 310 -11.95 -7.41 26.23
CA SER A 310 -12.26 -8.46 25.26
C SER A 310 -11.94 -8.00 23.83
N PHE A 311 -10.76 -8.37 23.32
CA PHE A 311 -10.50 -8.36 21.88
C PHE A 311 -11.42 -9.37 21.20
N GLN A 312 -12.21 -8.96 20.21
CA GLN A 312 -12.84 -9.95 19.34
C GLN A 312 -11.77 -10.51 18.41
N VAL A 313 -11.78 -11.82 18.16
CA VAL A 313 -10.82 -12.48 17.24
C VAL A 313 -10.84 -11.87 15.83
N SER A 314 -11.98 -11.27 15.43
CA SER A 314 -12.08 -10.47 14.19
C SER A 314 -11.18 -9.23 14.18
N ASP A 315 -10.89 -8.64 15.33
CA ASP A 315 -10.03 -7.47 15.46
C ASP A 315 -8.55 -7.86 15.31
N VAL A 316 -8.16 -9.04 15.82
CA VAL A 316 -6.81 -9.60 15.71
C VAL A 316 -6.42 -9.89 14.25
N SER A 317 -7.36 -10.37 13.43
CA SER A 317 -7.11 -10.58 11.99
C SER A 317 -6.94 -9.27 11.21
N GLY A 318 -7.57 -8.16 11.62
CA GLY A 318 -7.31 -6.83 11.06
C GLY A 318 -5.97 -6.26 11.53
N LEU A 319 -5.54 -6.63 12.73
CA LEU A 319 -4.28 -6.26 13.35
C LEU A 319 -3.08 -6.94 12.66
N LEU A 320 -3.22 -8.20 12.26
CA LEU A 320 -2.25 -8.95 11.43
C LEU A 320 -2.04 -8.37 10.02
N VAL A 321 -2.91 -7.47 9.56
CA VAL A 321 -2.74 -6.79 8.25
C VAL A 321 -2.09 -5.41 8.43
N LEU A 322 -2.04 -4.90 9.66
CA LEU A 322 -1.39 -3.63 10.01
C LEU A 322 0.03 -3.83 10.57
N VAL A 323 0.38 -5.05 10.96
CA VAL A 323 1.74 -5.53 11.25
C VAL A 323 2.34 -6.08 9.97
#